data_AF-V9LFV3-F1
#
_entry.id   AF-V9LFV3-F1
#
_cell.length_a   1.000
_cell.length_b   1.000
_cell.length_c   1.000
_cell.angle_alpha   90.00
_cell.angle_beta   90.00
_cell.angle_gamma   90.00
#
_symmetry.space_group_name_H-M   'P 1'
#
loop_
_entity.id
_entity.type
_entity.pdbx_description
1 polymer ?
#
loop_
_entity_poly.entity_id
_entity_poly.type
_entity_poly.pdbx_seq_one_letter_code
_entity_poly.pdbx_strand_id
1 'polypeptide(L)'
;SQSYIFEKGDLCRNDMDLQECEIYRVEALNTPWRNITWTTEKRTELLKFIENYKPLASSVSKARVLFVGPTGSGKSSFINSANSVFRGHVTCRTLAGSSTTKYATYTIKAGRDGLYLPFILCDSMGVEESEGLGILAGDITKIIEGHVPEKYQFNSSSPIVPETAGYINSPTFSEEIHCVVFVIDSSKVTNLSIKVEEKSVAFN
;
A
#
# COMPACT_ATOMS: atom_id res chain seq x y z
N SER A 1 -8.13 31.55 0.89
CA SER A 1 -9.19 30.95 1.72
C SER A 1 -10.29 30.48 0.78
N GLN A 2 -10.32 29.18 0.49
CA GLN A 2 -11.47 28.51 -0.12
C GLN A 2 -11.63 27.19 0.63
N SER A 3 -12.77 27.06 1.32
CA SER A 3 -13.19 25.85 2.01
C SER A 3 -13.81 24.90 0.99
N TYR A 4 -13.28 23.68 0.90
CA TYR A 4 -13.92 22.59 0.19
C TYR A 4 -14.54 21.65 1.23
N ILE A 5 -15.86 21.52 1.16
CA ILE A 5 -16.63 20.56 1.95
C ILE A 5 -16.79 19.35 1.05
N PHE A 6 -16.11 18.25 1.35
CA PHE A 6 -16.39 16.96 0.71
C PHE A 6 -17.62 16.36 1.39
N GLU A 7 -18.72 16.25 0.65
CA GLU A 7 -19.91 15.58 1.16
C GLU A 7 -19.71 14.06 1.10
N LYS A 8 -20.13 13.38 2.17
CA LYS A 8 -20.08 11.93 2.35
C LYS A 8 -20.72 11.13 1.20
N GLY A 9 -21.52 11.77 0.35
CA GLY A 9 -22.16 11.17 -0.83
C GLY A 9 -21.24 10.93 -2.02
N ASP A 10 -20.09 11.61 -2.11
CA ASP A 10 -19.17 11.47 -3.25
C ASP A 10 -18.23 10.25 -3.14
N LEU A 11 -18.27 9.56 -1.98
CA LEU A 11 -17.45 8.38 -1.65
C LEU A 11 -18.15 7.05 -1.91
N CYS A 12 -19.45 7.05 -2.23
CA CYS A 12 -20.21 5.81 -2.44
C CYS A 12 -20.81 5.79 -3.84
N ARG A 13 -20.05 5.25 -4.80
CA ARG A 13 -20.65 4.71 -6.01
C ARG A 13 -20.22 3.27 -6.24
N ASN A 14 -20.96 2.40 -5.55
CA ASN A 14 -21.19 0.96 -5.77
C ASN A 14 -20.19 -0.02 -5.12
N ASP A 15 -20.70 -0.70 -4.07
CA ASP A 15 -20.38 -2.06 -3.62
C ASP A 15 -18.92 -2.47 -3.34
N MET A 16 -18.22 -1.69 -2.51
CA MET A 16 -17.23 -2.25 -1.57
C MET A 16 -17.43 -1.62 -0.19
N ASP A 17 -17.83 -2.42 0.80
CA ASP A 17 -17.96 -1.99 2.20
C ASP A 17 -16.56 -1.71 2.79
N LEU A 18 -16.01 -0.53 2.50
CA LEU A 18 -14.92 0.07 3.26
C LEU A 18 -15.41 0.28 4.70
N GLN A 19 -15.07 -0.64 5.60
CA GLN A 19 -15.50 -0.55 6.99
C GLN A 19 -14.95 0.69 7.73
N GLU A 20 -13.84 1.28 7.27
CA GLU A 20 -13.25 2.46 7.90
C GLU A 20 -12.28 3.19 6.96
N CYS A 21 -12.47 4.50 6.74
CA CYS A 21 -11.54 5.37 6.02
C CYS A 21 -11.26 6.60 6.89
N GLU A 22 -10.07 6.65 7.51
CA GLU A 22 -9.63 7.81 8.29
C GLU A 22 -8.70 8.69 7.43
N ILE A 23 -9.23 9.80 6.92
CA ILE A 23 -8.43 10.78 6.15
C ILE A 23 -7.99 11.89 7.10
N TYR A 24 -6.70 11.94 7.42
CA TYR A 24 -6.11 13.03 8.20
C TYR A 24 -5.45 14.04 7.28
N ARG A 25 -6.01 15.25 7.21
CA ARG A 25 -5.36 16.38 6.55
C ARG A 25 -4.15 16.79 7.40
N VAL A 26 -2.95 16.64 6.85
CA VAL A 26 -1.71 17.09 7.50
C VAL A 26 -1.60 18.61 7.37
N GLU A 27 -2.43 19.34 8.13
CA GLU A 27 -1.95 20.61 8.67
C GLU A 27 -0.87 20.24 9.69
N ALA A 28 0.25 20.97 9.71
CA ALA A 28 1.40 20.66 10.57
C ALA A 28 0.89 20.23 11.96
N LEU A 29 1.11 18.96 12.30
CA LEU A 29 0.59 18.35 13.52
C LEU A 29 1.21 19.09 14.71
N ASN A 30 0.50 20.08 15.24
CA ASN A 30 0.93 20.84 16.42
C ASN A 30 1.06 19.93 17.65
N THR A 31 0.43 18.76 17.60
CA THR A 31 0.57 17.69 18.59
C THR A 31 0.77 16.34 17.89
N PRO A 32 1.55 15.40 18.47
CA PRO A 32 1.77 14.09 17.87
C PRO A 32 0.46 13.34 17.61
N TRP A 33 0.32 12.74 16.42
CA TRP A 33 -0.88 11.96 16.04
C TRP A 33 -1.18 10.79 16.99
N ARG A 34 -0.15 10.27 17.65
CA ARG A 34 -0.24 9.32 18.75
C ARG A 34 0.64 9.80 19.89
N ASN A 35 0.06 9.90 21.07
CA ASN A 35 0.81 10.15 22.30
C ASN A 35 1.42 8.84 22.80
N ILE A 36 2.57 8.46 22.23
CA ILE A 36 3.30 7.24 22.60
C ILE A 36 4.65 7.61 23.17
N THR A 37 4.92 7.15 24.39
CA THR A 37 6.27 7.12 24.95
C THR A 37 7.03 5.93 24.38
N TRP A 38 8.02 6.18 23.54
CA TRP A 38 8.83 5.14 22.90
C TRP A 38 9.85 4.57 23.89
N THR A 39 9.51 3.46 24.54
CA THR A 39 10.44 2.66 25.37
C THR A 39 10.73 1.31 24.72
N THR A 40 11.77 0.62 25.19
CA THR A 40 12.11 -0.74 24.74
C THR A 40 10.97 -1.72 25.00
N GLU A 41 10.30 -1.57 26.15
CA GLU A 41 9.15 -2.37 26.56
C GLU A 41 7.99 -2.14 25.60
N LYS A 42 7.66 -0.87 25.32
CA LYS A 42 6.56 -0.53 24.40
C LYS A 42 6.85 -0.99 22.97
N ARG A 43 8.09 -0.85 22.51
CA ARG A 43 8.53 -1.39 21.22
C ARG A 43 8.32 -2.90 21.16
N THR A 44 8.74 -3.63 22.20
CA THR A 44 8.61 -5.08 22.28
C THR A 44 7.14 -5.52 22.31
N GLU A 45 6.30 -4.81 23.05
CA GLU A 45 4.84 -5.02 23.10
C GLU A 45 4.21 -4.89 21.71
N LEU A 46 4.52 -3.81 20.98
CA LEU A 46 3.99 -3.57 19.63
C LEU A 46 4.47 -4.62 18.63
N LEU A 47 5.74 -5.03 18.68
CA LEU A 47 6.25 -6.09 17.82
C LEU A 47 5.53 -7.42 18.08
N LYS A 48 5.35 -7.79 19.35
CA LYS A 48 4.57 -8.99 19.72
C LYS A 48 3.11 -8.91 19.30
N PHE A 49 2.48 -7.73 19.42
CA PHE A 49 1.10 -7.54 18.95
C PHE A 49 1.00 -7.83 17.44
N ILE A 50 1.93 -7.31 16.64
CA ILE A 50 1.97 -7.53 15.19
C ILE A 50 2.27 -8.99 14.85
N GLU A 51 3.20 -9.63 15.56
CA GLU A 51 3.52 -11.06 15.38
C GLU A 51 2.33 -11.99 15.67
N ASN A 52 1.49 -11.62 16.63
CA ASN A 52 0.33 -12.42 17.06
C ASN A 52 -0.99 -11.99 16.37
N TYR A 53 -0.94 -11.02 15.45
CA TYR A 53 -2.12 -10.62 14.69
C TYR A 53 -2.72 -11.81 13.94
N LYS A 54 -4.06 -11.86 13.89
CA LYS A 54 -4.80 -12.84 13.11
C LYS A 54 -5.77 -12.08 12.21
N PRO A 55 -5.73 -12.32 10.88
CA PRO A 55 -6.75 -11.80 9.98
C PRO A 55 -8.16 -12.20 10.46
N LEU A 56 -9.13 -11.30 10.26
CA LEU A 56 -10.50 -11.49 10.72
C LEU A 56 -11.18 -12.69 10.05
N ALA A 57 -10.92 -12.88 8.76
CA ALA A 57 -11.42 -14.03 8.01
C ALA A 57 -10.51 -15.25 8.20
N SER A 58 -11.08 -16.36 8.68
CA SER A 58 -10.35 -17.61 8.91
C SER A 58 -9.78 -18.24 7.64
N SER A 59 -10.33 -17.89 6.48
CA SER A 59 -9.81 -18.27 5.16
C SER A 59 -8.52 -17.54 4.77
N VAL A 60 -8.16 -16.46 5.48
CA VAL A 60 -6.97 -15.64 5.22
C VAL A 60 -5.91 -15.92 6.28
N SER A 61 -4.83 -16.56 5.86
CA SER A 61 -3.67 -16.78 6.75
C SER A 61 -2.75 -15.56 6.86
N LYS A 62 -2.75 -14.67 5.87
CA LYS A 62 -1.94 -13.45 5.82
C LYS A 62 -2.69 -12.32 5.14
N ALA A 63 -2.81 -11.18 5.81
CA ALA A 63 -3.39 -9.98 5.21
C ALA A 63 -2.42 -9.35 4.18
N ARG A 64 -2.92 -8.93 3.03
CA ARG A 64 -2.11 -8.24 2.01
C ARG A 64 -2.31 -6.73 2.12
N VAL A 65 -1.21 -5.99 2.27
CA VAL A 65 -1.19 -4.53 2.39
C VAL A 65 -0.54 -3.93 1.14
N LEU A 66 -1.31 -3.27 0.28
CA LEU A 66 -0.83 -2.65 -0.95
C LEU A 66 -0.39 -1.21 -0.71
N PHE A 67 0.81 -0.86 -1.14
CA PHE A 67 1.32 0.51 -1.12
C PHE A 67 1.12 1.15 -2.48
N VAL A 68 0.34 2.25 -2.51
CA VAL A 68 0.06 3.06 -3.71
C VAL A 68 0.51 4.50 -3.45
N GLY A 69 0.88 5.23 -4.49
CA GLY A 69 1.29 6.62 -4.37
C GLY A 69 2.26 7.05 -5.48
N PRO A 70 2.60 8.35 -5.56
CA PRO A 70 3.44 8.88 -6.62
C PRO A 70 4.79 8.18 -6.74
N THR A 71 5.43 8.20 -7.91
CA THR A 71 6.82 7.77 -8.02
C THR A 71 7.71 8.61 -7.10
N GLY A 72 8.64 7.95 -6.41
CA GLY A 72 9.53 8.63 -5.46
C GLY A 72 8.91 8.98 -4.11
N SER A 73 7.62 8.66 -3.86
CA SER A 73 6.97 8.87 -2.55
C SER A 73 7.54 8.03 -1.40
N GLY A 74 8.39 7.05 -1.69
CA GLY A 74 9.07 6.25 -0.67
C GLY A 74 8.39 4.92 -0.32
N LYS A 75 7.40 4.44 -1.10
CA LYS A 75 6.73 3.13 -0.92
C LYS A 75 7.70 1.97 -0.66
N SER A 76 8.63 1.72 -1.60
CA SER A 76 9.60 0.63 -1.49
C SER A 76 10.56 0.84 -0.32
N SER A 77 10.96 2.09 -0.06
CA SER A 77 11.81 2.45 1.07
C SER A 77 11.13 2.16 2.41
N PHE A 78 9.83 2.45 2.53
CA PHE A 78 9.04 2.11 3.71
C PHE A 78 8.99 0.59 3.93
N ILE A 79 8.66 -0.18 2.88
CA ILE A 79 8.60 -1.65 2.94
C ILE A 79 9.95 -2.25 3.36
N ASN A 80 11.05 -1.76 2.78
CA ASN A 80 12.39 -2.19 3.13
C ASN A 80 12.76 -1.88 4.59
N SER A 81 12.32 -0.71 5.08
CA SER A 81 12.51 -0.31 6.46
C SER A 81 11.74 -1.23 7.41
N ALA A 82 10.46 -1.52 7.11
CA ALA A 82 9.64 -2.46 7.87
C ALA A 82 10.30 -3.86 7.90
N ASN A 83 10.68 -4.40 6.74
CA ASN A 83 11.33 -5.71 6.65
C ASN A 83 12.64 -5.77 7.47
N SER A 84 13.43 -4.70 7.49
CA SER A 84 14.66 -4.62 8.29
C SER A 84 14.37 -4.59 9.79
N VAL A 85 13.35 -3.84 10.22
CA VAL A 85 12.94 -3.75 11.64
C VAL A 85 12.53 -5.11 12.17
N PHE A 86 11.68 -5.84 11.44
CA PHE A 86 11.20 -7.14 11.91
C PHE A 86 12.24 -8.26 11.83
N ARG A 87 13.16 -8.24 10.85
CA ARG A 87 14.25 -9.22 10.77
C ARG A 87 15.35 -9.02 11.82
N GLY A 88 15.37 -7.86 12.50
CA GLY A 88 16.36 -7.54 13.53
C GLY A 88 17.77 -7.20 13.02
N HIS A 89 17.95 -7.07 11.71
CA HIS A 89 19.19 -6.62 11.06
C HIS A 89 18.81 -5.79 9.83
N VAL A 90 19.64 -4.80 9.47
CA VAL A 90 19.46 -4.01 8.24
C VAL A 90 19.57 -4.95 7.03
N THR A 91 18.44 -5.26 6.40
CA THR A 91 18.46 -5.93 5.10
C THR A 91 18.51 -4.86 4.02
N CYS A 92 19.72 -4.43 3.66
CA CYS A 92 19.92 -3.62 2.47
C CYS A 92 19.91 -4.56 1.26
N ARG A 93 18.73 -4.83 0.68
CA ARG A 93 18.67 -5.14 -0.75
C ARG A 93 18.66 -3.80 -1.46
N THR A 94 19.82 -3.41 -1.99
CA THR A 94 19.96 -2.33 -2.97
C THR A 94 18.93 -2.59 -4.10
N LEU A 95 18.13 -1.64 -4.58
CA LEU A 95 18.37 -0.23 -4.90
C LEU A 95 17.19 0.64 -4.42
N ALA A 96 17.39 1.45 -3.39
CA ALA A 96 16.60 2.66 -3.23
C ALA A 96 16.97 3.58 -4.40
N GLY A 97 16.11 3.68 -5.41
CA GLY A 97 16.34 4.57 -6.56
C GLY A 97 15.89 4.05 -7.93
N SER A 98 15.45 2.79 -8.06
CA SER A 98 14.79 2.33 -9.29
C SER A 98 13.28 2.52 -9.12
N SER A 99 12.64 3.25 -10.05
CA SER A 99 11.18 3.30 -10.13
C SER A 99 10.66 1.86 -10.13
N THR A 100 9.85 1.50 -9.13
CA THR A 100 9.16 0.21 -9.13
C THR A 100 8.32 0.15 -10.40
N THR A 101 8.64 -0.77 -11.30
CA THR A 101 7.86 -1.00 -12.52
C THR A 101 7.14 -2.36 -12.48
N LYS A 102 7.26 -3.09 -11.36
CA LYS A 102 6.67 -4.41 -11.16
C LYS A 102 5.79 -4.46 -9.92
N TYR A 103 4.76 -5.28 -9.94
CA TYR A 103 4.06 -5.68 -8.74
C TYR A 103 4.94 -6.63 -7.93
N ALA A 104 5.28 -6.28 -6.69
CA ALA A 104 6.18 -7.08 -5.86
C ALA A 104 5.58 -7.33 -4.48
N THR A 105 5.65 -8.59 -4.01
CA THR A 105 5.15 -8.96 -2.69
C THR A 105 6.28 -9.34 -1.75
N TYR A 106 6.19 -8.91 -0.50
CA TYR A 106 7.23 -9.07 0.50
C TYR A 106 6.68 -9.80 1.73
N THR A 107 7.09 -11.06 1.89
CA THR A 107 6.86 -11.83 3.11
C THR A 107 7.95 -11.49 4.13
N ILE A 108 7.54 -11.06 5.32
CA ILE A 108 8.46 -10.64 6.38
C ILE A 108 8.56 -11.75 7.44
N LYS A 109 9.77 -11.97 7.97
CA LYS A 109 10.02 -12.88 9.09
C LYS A 109 10.24 -12.09 10.37
N ALA A 110 9.73 -12.60 11.49
CA ALA A 110 10.05 -12.12 12.82
C ALA A 110 11.45 -12.65 13.23
N GLY A 111 12.49 -11.84 13.06
CA GLY A 111 13.88 -12.24 13.27
C GLY A 111 14.48 -13.06 12.11
N ARG A 112 15.70 -13.59 12.32
CA ARG A 112 16.44 -14.35 11.31
C ARG A 112 15.78 -15.69 10.98
N ASP A 113 15.38 -16.41 12.02
CA ASP A 113 14.86 -17.78 11.95
C ASP A 113 13.43 -17.92 12.51
N GLY A 114 12.76 -16.81 12.80
CA GLY A 114 11.39 -16.87 13.30
C GLY A 114 10.34 -17.06 12.19
N LEU A 115 9.09 -17.10 12.63
CA LEU A 115 7.94 -17.33 11.79
C LEU A 115 7.68 -16.15 10.84
N TYR A 116 6.97 -16.42 9.75
CA TYR A 116 6.47 -15.37 8.89
C TYR A 116 5.39 -14.58 9.61
N LEU A 117 5.45 -13.26 9.47
CA LEU A 117 4.40 -12.39 9.97
C LEU A 117 3.07 -12.69 9.26
N PRO A 118 1.93 -12.45 9.94
CA PRO A 118 0.58 -12.69 9.42
C PRO A 118 0.13 -11.64 8.38
N PHE A 119 1.07 -11.04 7.65
CA PHE A 119 0.81 -10.10 6.58
C PHE A 119 1.89 -10.13 5.49
N ILE A 120 1.53 -9.61 4.32
CA ILE A 120 2.37 -9.45 3.14
C ILE A 120 2.31 -7.98 2.73
N LEU A 121 3.46 -7.34 2.56
CA LEU A 121 3.51 -5.98 2.02
C LEU A 121 3.65 -6.07 0.50
N CYS A 122 2.84 -5.32 -0.23
CA CYS A 122 2.80 -5.33 -1.69
C CYS A 122 3.20 -3.95 -2.20
N ASP A 123 4.23 -3.88 -3.05
CA ASP A 123 4.71 -2.67 -3.69
C ASP A 123 4.16 -2.59 -5.11
N SER A 124 3.75 -1.38 -5.51
CA SER A 124 3.21 -1.09 -6.84
C SER A 124 4.11 -0.12 -7.60
N MET A 125 3.90 -0.05 -8.92
CA MET A 125 4.43 1.07 -9.69
C MET A 125 3.81 2.39 -9.23
N GLY A 126 4.59 3.47 -9.36
CA GLY A 126 4.16 4.81 -8.96
C GLY A 126 3.04 5.34 -9.84
N VAL A 127 2.17 6.15 -9.25
CA VAL A 127 1.20 6.96 -9.99
C VAL A 127 1.94 8.18 -10.54
N GLU A 128 1.69 8.52 -11.81
CA GLU A 128 2.23 9.71 -12.46
C GLU A 128 1.11 10.50 -13.14
N GLU A 129 1.34 11.80 -13.24
CA GLU A 129 0.44 12.73 -13.96
C GLU A 129 0.55 12.54 -15.47
N SER A 130 1.78 12.38 -15.97
CA SER A 130 2.03 12.18 -17.39
C SER A 130 1.57 10.80 -17.83
N GLU A 131 0.74 10.77 -18.87
CA GLU A 131 0.36 9.54 -19.53
C GLU A 131 1.60 8.75 -19.96
N GLY A 132 1.55 7.42 -19.83
CA GLY A 132 2.67 6.56 -20.18
C GLY A 132 3.82 6.48 -19.17
N LEU A 133 3.78 7.18 -18.04
CA LEU A 133 4.88 7.13 -17.04
C LEU A 133 4.53 6.42 -15.73
N GLY A 134 3.25 6.22 -15.43
CA GLY A 134 2.78 5.65 -14.17
C GLY A 134 1.89 4.42 -14.37
N ILE A 135 1.56 3.77 -13.25
CA ILE A 135 0.54 2.72 -13.22
C ILE A 135 -0.79 3.27 -13.74
N LEU A 136 -1.49 2.46 -14.55
CA LEU A 136 -2.82 2.80 -15.00
C LEU A 136 -3.81 2.65 -13.85
N ALA A 137 -4.78 3.53 -13.88
CA ALA A 137 -5.88 3.58 -12.94
C ALA A 137 -6.49 2.19 -12.67
N GLY A 138 -7.15 1.63 -13.69
CA GLY A 138 -7.84 0.34 -13.56
C GLY A 138 -6.93 -0.84 -13.20
N ASP A 139 -5.61 -0.73 -13.43
CA ASP A 139 -4.67 -1.78 -13.03
C ASP A 139 -4.55 -1.88 -11.51
N ILE A 140 -4.73 -0.77 -10.77
CA ILE A 140 -4.75 -0.79 -9.30
C ILE A 140 -5.94 -1.60 -8.81
N THR A 141 -7.13 -1.42 -9.39
CA THR A 141 -8.31 -2.25 -9.10
C THR A 141 -8.02 -3.72 -9.36
N LYS A 142 -7.35 -4.06 -10.47
CA LYS A 142 -6.96 -5.46 -10.74
C LYS A 142 -6.00 -6.03 -9.72
N ILE A 143 -5.11 -5.23 -9.14
CA ILE A 143 -4.28 -5.67 -8.01
C ILE A 143 -5.14 -5.90 -6.77
N ILE A 144 -6.05 -4.97 -6.46
CA ILE A 144 -6.92 -5.04 -5.28
C ILE A 144 -7.78 -6.31 -5.32
N GLU A 145 -8.38 -6.59 -6.47
CA GLU A 145 -9.18 -7.78 -6.75
C GLU A 145 -8.34 -9.08 -6.79
N GLY A 146 -7.01 -9.01 -6.69
CA GLY A 146 -6.13 -10.19 -6.66
C GLY A 146 -5.82 -10.79 -8.04
N HIS A 147 -6.17 -10.10 -9.13
CA HIS A 147 -6.00 -10.61 -10.50
C HIS A 147 -4.56 -10.53 -11.03
N VAL A 148 -3.67 -9.80 -10.36
CA VAL A 148 -2.31 -9.50 -10.84
C VAL A 148 -1.28 -10.42 -10.16
N PRO A 149 -0.51 -11.23 -10.91
CA PRO A 149 0.46 -12.15 -10.33
C PRO A 149 1.72 -11.42 -9.83
N GLU A 150 2.41 -12.01 -8.84
CA GLU A 150 3.69 -11.51 -8.36
C GLU A 150 4.70 -11.34 -9.51
N LYS A 151 5.46 -10.24 -9.50
CA LYS A 151 6.45 -9.84 -10.51
C LYS A 151 5.87 -9.41 -11.85
N TYR A 152 4.55 -9.24 -11.95
CA TYR A 152 3.93 -8.63 -13.13
C TYR A 152 4.61 -7.30 -13.47
N GLN A 153 4.98 -7.12 -14.73
CA GLN A 153 5.60 -5.91 -15.25
C GLN A 153 4.51 -4.98 -15.77
N PHE A 154 4.34 -3.82 -15.13
CA PHE A 154 3.34 -2.86 -15.56
C PHE A 154 3.67 -2.28 -16.94
N ASN A 155 2.62 -2.06 -17.72
CA ASN A 155 2.67 -1.40 -19.01
C ASN A 155 1.78 -0.16 -18.95
N SER A 156 2.40 1.01 -18.92
CA SER A 156 1.69 2.29 -18.85
C SER A 156 0.93 2.67 -20.14
N SER A 157 1.07 1.87 -21.21
CA SER A 157 0.38 2.05 -22.49
C SER A 157 -0.74 1.04 -22.73
N SER A 158 -0.90 0.00 -21.90
CA SER A 158 -1.92 -1.02 -22.09
C SER A 158 -2.48 -1.50 -20.75
N PRO A 159 -3.80 -1.47 -20.53
CA PRO A 159 -4.41 -1.94 -19.29
C PRO A 159 -4.28 -3.45 -19.13
N ILE A 160 -4.34 -3.90 -17.88
CA ILE A 160 -4.46 -5.31 -17.51
C ILE A 160 -5.90 -5.76 -17.79
N VAL A 161 -6.01 -6.80 -18.62
CA VAL A 161 -7.27 -7.44 -19.03
C VAL A 161 -7.18 -8.95 -18.83
N PRO A 162 -8.30 -9.71 -18.82
CA PRO A 162 -8.28 -11.16 -18.62
C PRO A 162 -7.38 -11.93 -19.60
N GLU A 163 -7.15 -11.39 -20.80
CA GLU A 163 -6.26 -11.97 -21.82
C GLU A 163 -4.78 -11.65 -21.58
N THR A 164 -4.46 -10.82 -20.59
CA THR A 164 -3.08 -10.47 -20.23
C THR A 164 -2.37 -11.72 -19.71
N ALA A 165 -1.16 -11.95 -20.20
CA ALA A 165 -0.37 -13.12 -19.82
C ALA A 165 -0.18 -13.20 -18.29
N GLY A 166 -0.61 -14.31 -17.70
CA GLY A 166 -0.51 -14.54 -16.25
C GLY A 166 -1.65 -13.96 -15.41
N TYR A 167 -2.67 -13.35 -16.03
CA TYR A 167 -3.87 -12.87 -15.32
C TYR A 167 -4.54 -14.00 -14.52
N ILE A 168 -4.86 -13.72 -13.25
CA ILE A 168 -5.50 -14.67 -12.35
C ILE A 168 -7.01 -14.52 -12.51
N ASN A 169 -7.67 -15.43 -13.26
CA ASN A 169 -9.10 -15.29 -13.58
C ASN A 169 -10.04 -15.45 -12.37
N SER A 170 -9.66 -16.23 -11.37
CA SER A 170 -10.49 -16.52 -10.20
C SER A 170 -9.61 -16.47 -8.95
N PRO A 171 -9.26 -15.25 -8.49
CA PRO A 171 -8.42 -15.08 -7.33
C PRO A 171 -9.14 -15.62 -6.09
N THR A 172 -8.36 -16.19 -5.19
CA THR A 172 -8.83 -16.56 -3.87
C THR A 172 -8.90 -15.31 -2.99
N PHE A 173 -9.71 -15.35 -1.94
CA PHE A 173 -9.75 -14.28 -0.95
C PHE A 173 -8.38 -14.01 -0.30
N SER A 174 -7.46 -14.98 -0.33
CA SER A 174 -6.08 -14.81 0.15
C SER A 174 -5.16 -14.04 -0.81
N GLU A 175 -5.57 -13.87 -2.07
CA GLU A 175 -4.86 -13.15 -3.12
C GLU A 175 -5.31 -11.69 -3.24
N GLU A 176 -6.52 -11.37 -2.76
CA GLU A 176 -7.04 -10.01 -2.67
C GLU A 176 -6.24 -9.11 -1.71
N ILE A 177 -6.29 -7.81 -1.97
CA ILE A 177 -5.71 -6.81 -1.07
C ILE A 177 -6.68 -6.50 0.07
N HIS A 178 -6.16 -6.55 1.29
CA HIS A 178 -6.95 -6.37 2.52
C HIS A 178 -6.80 -4.98 3.13
N CYS A 179 -5.75 -4.24 2.73
CA CYS A 179 -5.51 -2.88 3.17
C CYS A 179 -4.73 -2.15 2.08
N VAL A 180 -5.16 -0.94 1.74
CA VAL A 180 -4.43 -0.04 0.85
C VAL A 180 -3.82 1.08 1.69
N VAL A 181 -2.53 1.30 1.51
CA VAL A 181 -1.77 2.38 2.13
C VAL A 181 -1.36 3.37 1.05
N PHE A 182 -1.91 4.57 1.10
CA PHE A 182 -1.52 5.64 0.19
C PHE A 182 -0.33 6.43 0.76
N VAL A 183 0.77 6.47 0.01
CA VAL A 183 2.03 7.10 0.43
C VAL A 183 2.20 8.43 -0.29
N ILE A 184 2.32 9.50 0.49
CA ILE A 184 2.47 10.87 0.01
C ILE A 184 3.86 11.37 0.41
N ASP A 185 4.55 12.00 -0.55
CA ASP A 185 5.78 12.73 -0.26
C ASP A 185 5.45 14.04 0.46
N SER A 186 5.82 14.13 1.75
CA SER A 186 5.55 15.31 2.57
C SER A 186 6.26 16.57 2.06
N SER A 187 7.35 16.43 1.29
CA SER A 187 8.07 17.57 0.69
C SER A 187 7.38 18.14 -0.54
N LYS A 188 6.38 17.42 -1.09
CA LYS A 188 5.63 17.77 -2.30
C LYS A 188 4.13 17.97 -2.04
N VAL A 189 3.71 18.16 -0.79
CA VAL A 189 2.28 18.28 -0.41
C VAL A 189 1.58 19.46 -1.08
N THR A 190 2.32 20.49 -1.49
CA THR A 190 1.80 21.59 -2.32
C THR A 190 1.52 21.20 -3.78
N ASN A 191 1.89 19.99 -4.20
CA ASN A 191 1.81 19.45 -5.57
C ASN A 191 1.17 18.05 -5.62
N LEU A 192 0.30 17.68 -4.68
CA LEU A 192 -0.71 16.66 -4.99
C LEU A 192 -1.63 17.28 -6.04
N SER A 193 -1.32 17.08 -7.31
CA SER A 193 -2.18 17.57 -8.37
C SER A 193 -3.53 16.87 -8.28
N ILE A 194 -4.58 17.60 -8.63
CA ILE A 194 -5.97 17.13 -8.70
C ILE A 194 -6.06 15.79 -9.44
N LYS A 195 -5.20 15.55 -10.44
CA LYS A 195 -5.18 14.29 -11.22
C LYS A 195 -4.66 13.07 -10.46
N VAL A 196 -3.70 13.25 -9.55
CA VAL A 196 -3.22 12.17 -8.67
C VAL A 196 -4.28 11.87 -7.61
N GLU A 197 -4.95 12.90 -7.11
CA GLU A 197 -6.10 12.73 -6.21
C GLU A 197 -7.26 12.01 -6.90
N GLU A 198 -7.67 12.43 -8.10
CA GLU A 198 -8.71 11.78 -8.90
C GLU A 198 -8.41 10.31 -9.19
N LYS A 199 -7.16 9.97 -9.53
CA LYS A 199 -6.74 8.57 -9.68
C LYS A 199 -6.82 7.82 -8.34
N SER A 200 -6.45 8.45 -7.23
CA SER A 200 -6.51 7.79 -5.91
C SER A 200 -7.96 7.56 -5.47
N VAL A 201 -8.88 8.45 -5.85
CA VAL A 201 -10.33 8.32 -5.64
C VAL A 201 -10.94 7.28 -6.57
N ALA A 202 -10.40 7.11 -7.79
CA ALA A 202 -10.96 6.19 -8.79
C ALA A 202 -10.83 4.69 -8.46
N PHE A 203 -10.05 4.29 -7.45
CA PHE A 203 -9.95 2.89 -6.99
C PHE A 203 -10.39 2.67 -5.55
N ASN A 204 -11.09 3.65 -4.96
CA ASN A 204 -11.79 3.49 -3.68
C ASN A 204 -13.28 3.23 -3.92
#